data_AF-A0A0F7VMD3-F1
#
_entry.id   AF-A0A0F7VMD3-F1
#
_cell.length_a   1.000
_cell.length_b   1.000
_cell.length_c   1.000
_cell.angle_alpha   90.00
_cell.angle_beta   90.00
_cell.angle_gamma   90.00
#
_symmetry.space_group_name_H-M   'P 1'
#
loop_
_entity.id
_entity.type
_entity.pdbx_description
1 polymer ?
#
loop_
_entity_poly.entity_id
_entity_poly.type
_entity_poly.pdbx_seq_one_letter_code
_entity_poly.pdbx_strand_id
1 'polypeptide(L)'
;MLNVPIPQDLCPVHRQHFRDWRDNHYNPRNPTEWPGGGFLLDSRTSHEERERDWDRKNLQQMELIAGICRSGRSPQCDSAPPLLKDTA
;
A
#
# COMPACT_ATOMS: atom_id res chain seq x y z
N MET A 1 12.30 3.29 6.88
CA MET A 1 10.88 3.08 7.26
C MET A 1 10.11 4.37 7.03
N LEU A 2 9.04 4.32 6.23
CA LEU A 2 8.21 5.49 5.95
C LEU A 2 7.49 5.94 7.22
N ASN A 3 7.77 7.14 7.69
CA ASN A 3 7.14 7.69 8.90
C ASN A 3 5.82 8.41 8.58
N VAL A 4 4.91 7.72 7.88
CA VAL A 4 3.59 8.26 7.54
C VAL A 4 2.57 7.74 8.56
N PRO A 5 1.79 8.63 9.20
CA PRO A 5 0.72 8.22 10.11
C PRO A 5 -0.32 7.34 9.40
N ILE A 6 -0.78 6.28 10.07
CA ILE A 6 -1.86 5.43 9.55
C ILE A 6 -3.19 6.19 9.71
N PRO A 7 -3.92 6.46 8.62
CA PRO A 7 -5.18 7.18 8.71
C PRO A 7 -6.24 6.37 9.47
N GLN A 8 -6.97 7.03 10.36
CA GLN A 8 -7.98 6.40 11.22
C GLN A 8 -9.35 6.26 10.55
N ASP A 9 -9.54 6.91 9.40
CA ASP A 9 -10.76 6.92 8.59
C ASP A 9 -10.84 5.75 7.61
N LEU A 10 -9.79 4.94 7.47
CA LEU A 10 -9.80 3.74 6.62
C LEU A 10 -10.53 2.59 7.33
N CYS A 11 -11.29 1.80 6.56
CA CYS A 11 -11.85 0.54 7.02
C CYS A 11 -10.72 -0.46 7.39
N PRO A 12 -11.01 -1.50 8.19
CA PRO A 12 -9.97 -2.43 8.67
C PRO A 12 -9.09 -3.03 7.56
N VAL A 13 -9.70 -3.46 6.45
CA VAL A 13 -8.97 -4.02 5.29
C VAL A 13 -8.00 -3.02 4.67
N HIS A 14 -8.47 -1.83 4.28
CA HIS A 14 -7.60 -0.83 3.65
C HIS A 14 -6.58 -0.24 4.63
N ARG A 15 -6.89 -0.21 5.93
CA ARG A 15 -5.93 0.15 6.97
C ARG A 15 -4.78 -0.86 7.05
N GLN A 16 -5.08 -2.15 6.93
CA GLN A 16 -4.04 -3.18 6.89
C GLN A 16 -3.20 -3.05 5.63
N HIS A 17 -3.80 -2.93 4.45
CA HIS A 17 -3.05 -2.72 3.21
C HIS A 17 -2.18 -1.46 3.26
N PHE A 18 -2.67 -0.36 3.83
CA PHE A 18 -1.88 0.85 4.03
C PHE A 18 -0.65 0.59 4.91
N ARG A 19 -0.79 -0.20 5.99
CA ARG A 19 0.34 -0.60 6.84
C ARG A 19 1.33 -1.47 6.09
N ASP A 20 0.84 -2.46 5.33
CA ASP A 20 1.68 -3.38 4.58
C ASP A 20 2.60 -2.61 3.60
N TRP A 21 2.06 -1.60 2.89
CA TRP A 21 2.87 -0.74 2.00
C TRP A 21 3.81 0.20 2.75
N ARG A 22 3.40 0.72 3.91
CA ARG A 22 4.26 1.55 4.74
C ARG A 22 5.49 0.78 5.23
N ASP A 23 5.31 -0.50 5.52
CA ASP A 23 6.33 -1.38 6.10
C ASP A 23 7.08 -2.19 5.01
N ASN A 24 6.70 -2.04 3.72
CA ASN A 24 7.33 -2.67 2.57
C ASN A 24 8.66 -2.00 2.20
N HIS A 25 9.81 -2.51 2.62
CA HIS A 25 11.09 -1.82 2.42
C HIS A 25 11.99 -2.48 1.36
N TYR A 26 12.75 -1.63 0.66
CA TYR A 26 13.85 -2.09 -0.18
C TYR A 26 14.89 -2.84 0.67
N ASN A 27 15.36 -3.99 0.17
CA ASN A 27 16.40 -4.78 0.84
C ASN A 27 17.70 -4.79 0.01
N PRO A 28 18.76 -4.07 0.41
CA PRO A 28 20.00 -4.03 -0.35
C PRO A 28 20.76 -5.37 -0.35
N ARG A 29 20.49 -6.26 0.62
CA ARG A 29 21.10 -7.60 0.69
C ARG A 29 20.40 -8.62 -0.19
N ASN A 30 19.18 -8.33 -0.61
CA ASN A 30 18.39 -9.15 -1.52
C ASN A 30 17.61 -8.24 -2.47
N PRO A 31 18.30 -7.58 -3.42
CA PRO A 31 17.71 -6.52 -4.22
C PRO A 31 16.77 -7.11 -5.28
N THR A 32 15.51 -6.67 -5.24
CA THR A 32 14.46 -7.00 -6.21
C THR A 32 13.89 -5.75 -6.84
N GLU A 33 13.18 -5.88 -7.96
CA GLU A 33 12.34 -4.79 -8.47
C GLU A 33 11.13 -4.56 -7.56
N TRP A 34 10.70 -3.30 -7.46
CA TRP A 34 9.45 -2.98 -6.78
C TRP A 34 8.27 -3.68 -7.49
N PRO A 35 7.31 -4.29 -6.77
CA PRO A 35 7.13 -4.29 -5.31
C PRO A 35 7.69 -5.52 -4.57
N GLY A 36 8.69 -6.23 -5.11
CA GLY A 36 9.25 -7.47 -4.52
C GLY A 36 9.44 -8.61 -5.53
N GLY A 37 9.64 -8.28 -6.80
CA GLY A 37 9.64 -9.21 -7.93
C GLY A 37 11.02 -9.73 -8.34
N GLY A 38 11.27 -9.77 -9.65
CA GLY A 38 12.50 -10.30 -10.23
C GLY A 38 13.78 -9.65 -9.68
N PHE A 39 14.86 -10.44 -9.66
CA PHE A 39 16.17 -9.96 -9.25
C PHE A 39 16.66 -8.82 -10.15
N LEU A 40 17.31 -7.85 -9.52
CA LEU A 40 17.93 -6.72 -10.20
C LEU A 40 19.27 -7.12 -10.80
N LEU A 41 19.43 -6.90 -12.11
CA LEU A 41 20.69 -7.15 -12.85
C LEU A 41 21.31 -5.88 -13.45
N ASP A 42 20.87 -4.68 -13.05
CA ASP A 42 21.50 -3.44 -13.53
C ASP A 42 22.51 -2.86 -12.52
N SER A 43 23.68 -2.50 -13.04
CA SER A 43 24.78 -1.84 -12.33
C SER A 43 24.71 -0.31 -12.42
N ARG A 44 23.65 0.24 -13.02
CA ARG A 44 23.53 1.67 -13.35
C ARG A 44 22.85 2.45 -12.23
N THR A 45 21.98 1.78 -11.49
CA THR A 45 21.18 2.39 -10.42
C THR A 45 21.72 1.94 -9.07
N SER A 46 22.17 2.89 -8.26
CA SER A 46 22.67 2.62 -6.92
C SER A 46 21.57 2.08 -6.00
N HIS A 47 21.95 1.37 -4.94
CA HIS A 47 21.01 0.93 -3.90
C HIS A 47 20.24 2.11 -3.27
N GLU A 48 20.90 3.25 -3.10
CA GLU A 48 20.29 4.45 -2.53
C GLU A 48 19.20 5.05 -3.45
N GLU A 49 19.47 5.10 -4.77
CA GLU A 49 18.46 5.53 -5.75
C GLU A 49 17.26 4.58 -5.78
N ARG A 50 17.50 3.27 -5.64
CA ARG A 50 16.44 2.27 -5.58
C ARG A 50 15.61 2.38 -4.32
N GLU A 51 16.25 2.57 -3.17
CA GLU A 51 15.55 2.79 -1.90
C GLU A 51 14.65 4.03 -1.97
N ARG A 52 15.15 5.15 -2.52
CA ARG A 52 14.33 6.35 -2.76
C ARG A 52 13.15 6.09 -3.68
N ASP A 53 13.38 5.38 -4.79
CA ASP A 53 12.32 5.07 -5.75
C ASP A 53 11.27 4.13 -5.16
N TRP A 54 11.71 3.17 -4.35
CA TRP A 54 10.86 2.25 -3.61
C TRP A 54 9.96 2.98 -2.62
N ASP A 55 10.53 3.88 -1.81
CA ASP A 55 9.80 4.73 -0.88
C ASP A 55 8.77 5.61 -1.61
N ARG A 56 9.17 6.23 -2.74
CA ARG A 56 8.26 7.01 -3.60
C ARG A 56 7.08 6.17 -4.10
N LYS A 57 7.32 4.96 -4.60
CA LYS A 57 6.27 4.07 -5.12
C LYS A 57 5.35 3.56 -4.01
N ASN A 58 5.88 3.26 -2.83
CA ASN A 58 5.07 2.90 -1.67
C ASN A 58 4.16 4.04 -1.24
N LEU A 59 4.65 5.28 -1.17
CA LEU A 59 3.83 6.46 -0.87
C LEU A 59 2.67 6.59 -1.87
N GLN A 60 2.93 6.39 -3.16
CA GLN A 60 1.90 6.39 -4.20
C GLN A 60 0.85 5.28 -3.99
N GLN A 61 1.25 4.07 -3.58
CA GLN A 61 0.29 3.01 -3.26
C GLN A 61 -0.52 3.30 -1.99
N MET A 62 0.10 3.90 -0.97
CA MET A 62 -0.57 4.30 0.26
C MET A 62 -1.67 5.34 -0.02
N GLU A 63 -1.38 6.33 -0.87
CA GLU A 63 -2.37 7.31 -1.33
C GLU A 63 -3.48 6.66 -2.15
N LEU A 64 -3.14 5.75 -3.07
CA LEU A 64 -4.09 5.01 -3.87
C LEU A 64 -5.06 4.19 -3.00
N ILE A 65 -4.55 3.43 -2.03
CA ILE A 65 -5.36 2.63 -1.09
C ILE A 65 -6.30 3.51 -0.29
N ALA A 66 -5.80 4.62 0.24
CA ALA A 66 -6.63 5.55 0.98
C ALA A 66 -7.74 6.13 0.09
N GLY A 67 -7.41 6.51 -1.16
CA GLY A 67 -8.38 6.99 -2.14
C GLY A 67 -9.44 5.96 -2.51
N ILE A 68 -9.04 4.70 -2.71
CA ILE A 68 -9.95 3.58 -3.00
C ILE A 68 -10.95 3.39 -1.85
N CYS A 69 -10.46 3.34 -0.59
CA CYS A 69 -11.32 3.21 0.58
C CYS A 69 -12.31 4.37 0.70
N ARG A 70 -11.79 5.61 0.61
CA ARG A 70 -12.59 6.84 0.75
C ARG A 70 -13.61 7.03 -0.36
N SER A 71 -13.41 6.40 -1.52
CA SER A 71 -14.42 6.41 -2.59
C SER A 71 -15.72 5.73 -2.19
N GLY A 72 -15.71 4.84 -1.19
CA GLY A 72 -16.86 4.04 -0.77
C GLY A 72 -17.30 2.98 -1.78
N ARG A 73 -16.57 2.81 -2.89
CA ARG A 73 -16.93 1.90 -4.00
C ARG A 73 -16.07 0.65 -4.07
N SER A 74 -15.09 0.51 -3.19
CA SER A 74 -14.20 -0.65 -3.20
C SER A 74 -14.98 -1.89 -2.77
N PRO A 75 -15.05 -2.97 -3.59
CA PRO A 75 -15.64 -4.23 -3.16
C PRO A 75 -14.80 -4.94 -2.08
N GLN A 76 -13.58 -4.46 -1.81
CA GLN A 76 -12.70 -4.94 -0.75
C GLN A 76 -12.96 -4.23 0.58
N CYS A 77 -13.77 -3.17 0.61
CA CYS A 77 -14.25 -2.67 1.89
C CYS A 77 -15.07 -3.78 2.54
N ASP A 78 -14.81 -4.07 3.82
CA ASP A 78 -15.74 -4.85 4.63
C ASP A 78 -17.14 -4.29 4.37
N SER A 79 -18.01 -5.14 3.83
CA SER A 79 -19.27 -4.78 3.21
C SER A 79 -20.07 -3.80 4.07
N ALA A 80 -20.76 -2.89 3.38
CA ALA A 80 -21.76 -1.95 3.87
C ALA A 80 -22.60 -2.46 5.06
N PRO A 81 -23.15 -1.57 5.91
CA PRO A 81 -24.12 -1.95 6.94
C PRO A 81 -25.19 -2.87 6.33
N PRO A 82 -25.69 -3.86 7.10
CA PRO A 82 -26.61 -4.86 6.58
C PRO A 82 -27.74 -4.16 5.82
N LEU A 83 -27.98 -4.59 4.58
CA LEU A 83 -29.18 -4.20 3.84
C LEU A 83 -30.35 -4.38 4.80
N LEU A 84 -31.00 -3.29 5.18
CA LEU A 84 -32.28 -3.34 5.86
C LEU A 84 -33.17 -4.22 4.98
N LYS A 85 -33.46 -5.43 5.45
CA LYS A 85 -34.54 -6.22 4.90
C LYS A 85 -35.79 -5.49 5.33
N ASP A 86 -36.29 -4.61 4.46
CA ASP A 86 -37.60 -4.03 4.66
C ASP A 86 -38.57 -5.19 4.84
N THR A 87 -39.06 -5.25 6.06
CA THR A 87 -39.98 -6.23 6.58
C THR A 87 -41.35 -5.60 6.40
N ALA A 88 -42.11 -6.08 5.42
CA ALA A 88 -43.59 -6.13 5.31
C ALA A 88 -44.01 -6.11 3.83
#